data_AF-A0A6M0B3I1-F1
#
_entry.id   AF-A0A6M0B3I1-F1
#
_cell.length_a   1.000
_cell.length_b   1.000
_cell.length_c   1.000
_cell.angle_alpha   90.00
_cell.angle_beta   90.00
_cell.angle_gamma   90.00
#
_symmetry.space_group_name_H-M   'P 1'
#
loop_
_entity.id
_entity.type
_entity.pdbx_description
1 polymer ?
#
loop_
_entity_poly.entity_id
_entity_poly.type
_entity_poly.pdbx_seq_one_letter_code
_entity_poly.pdbx_strand_id
1 'polypeptide(L)'
;TTLVGTGIHLLGMDLPIPEIAIATSVVLFGGLLLSAKIPNISVVLGLASLAGIFHGYAYGEAIVGAEMSPLLAYLIGFSVIQYGIAILALGLSQRLIKQWKDQPFPLMRILGFGICSVGVVFLSSAIFG
;
A
#
# COMPACT_ATOMS: atom_id res chain seq x y z
N THR A 1 5.96 -0.84 7.73
CA THR A 1 7.18 -0.47 6.98
C THR A 1 7.12 0.93 6.40
N THR A 2 5.96 1.60 6.35
CA THR A 2 5.84 2.97 5.86
C THR A 2 6.68 3.99 6.61
N LEU A 3 6.73 3.93 7.95
CA LEU A 3 7.66 4.73 8.75
C LEU A 3 9.14 4.57 8.34
N VAL A 4 9.55 3.37 7.92
CA VAL A 4 10.92 3.12 7.45
C VAL A 4 11.15 3.86 6.14
N GLY A 5 10.22 3.74 5.19
CA GLY A 5 10.26 4.50 3.93
C GLY A 5 10.31 6.01 4.16
N THR A 6 9.45 6.53 5.03
CA THR A 6 9.41 7.94 5.42
C THR A 6 10.74 8.37 6.03
N GLY A 7 11.32 7.55 6.92
CA GLY A 7 12.64 7.79 7.49
C GLY A 7 13.75 7.82 6.45
N ILE A 8 13.72 6.93 5.45
CA ILE A 8 14.68 6.93 4.33
C ILE A 8 14.66 8.28 3.60
N HIS A 9 13.47 8.80 3.26
CA HIS A 9 13.34 10.11 2.60
C HIS A 9 13.83 11.25 3.51
N LEU A 10 13.44 11.24 4.79
CA LEU A 10 13.87 12.26 5.76
C LEU A 10 15.39 12.28 5.99
N LEU A 11 16.07 11.15 5.79
CA LEU A 11 17.53 11.06 5.84
C LEU A 11 18.22 11.56 4.56
N GLY A 12 17.45 12.02 3.56
CA GLY A 12 17.97 12.50 2.28
C GLY A 12 18.51 11.36 1.39
N MET A 13 18.09 10.11 1.63
CA MET A 13 18.46 8.97 0.81
C MET A 13 17.39 8.72 -0.24
N ASP A 14 17.72 8.92 -1.52
CA ASP A 14 16.76 8.70 -2.59
C ASP A 14 16.55 7.22 -2.91
N LEU A 15 15.29 6.80 -3.01
CA LEU A 15 14.95 5.50 -3.58
C LEU A 15 14.84 5.60 -5.10
N PRO A 16 15.32 4.59 -5.85
CA PRO A 16 15.18 4.60 -7.30
C PRO A 16 13.71 4.39 -7.68
N ILE A 17 13.25 5.14 -8.69
CA ILE A 17 11.96 4.96 -9.40
C ILE A 17 10.74 4.74 -8.48
N PRO A 18 10.52 5.60 -7.46
CA PRO A 18 9.51 5.35 -6.43
C PRO A 18 8.09 5.28 -6.99
N GLU A 19 7.75 6.10 -7.97
CA GLU A 19 6.44 6.11 -8.64
C GLU A 19 6.14 4.80 -9.37
N ILE A 20 7.12 4.26 -10.10
CA ILE A 20 7.00 2.98 -10.81
C ILE A 20 6.84 1.84 -9.79
N ALA A 21 7.62 1.84 -8.71
CA ALA A 21 7.54 0.82 -7.67
C ALA A 21 6.16 0.84 -6.96
N ILE A 22 5.65 2.04 -6.65
CA ILE A 22 4.31 2.25 -6.08
C ILE A 22 3.26 1.72 -7.03
N ALA A 23 3.24 2.17 -8.29
CA ALA A 23 2.22 1.77 -9.26
C ALA A 23 2.25 0.27 -9.55
N THR A 24 3.45 -0.32 -9.67
CA THR A 24 3.62 -1.77 -9.82
C THR A 24 3.06 -2.54 -8.63
N SER A 25 3.28 -2.06 -7.40
CA SER A 25 2.71 -2.70 -6.21
C SER A 25 1.17 -2.74 -6.24
N VAL A 26 0.54 -1.66 -6.70
CA VAL A 26 -0.92 -1.56 -6.83
C VAL A 26 -1.43 -2.56 -7.88
N VAL A 27 -0.77 -2.64 -9.03
CA VAL A 27 -1.07 -3.65 -10.07
C VAL A 27 -0.95 -5.07 -9.50
N LEU A 28 0.12 -5.37 -8.78
CA LEU A 28 0.35 -6.69 -8.20
C LEU A 28 -0.74 -7.07 -7.19
N PHE A 29 -1.08 -6.19 -6.24
CA PHE A 29 -2.14 -6.48 -5.27
C PHE A 29 -3.53 -6.60 -5.92
N GLY A 30 -3.83 -5.79 -6.95
CA GLY A 30 -5.04 -5.94 -7.75
C GLY A 30 -5.08 -7.28 -8.50
N GLY A 31 -3.95 -7.68 -9.10
CA GLY A 31 -3.79 -8.98 -9.79
C GLY A 31 -3.92 -10.18 -8.86
N LEU A 32 -3.43 -10.09 -7.62
CA LEU A 32 -3.63 -11.12 -6.59
C LEU A 32 -5.12 -11.29 -6.26
N LEU A 33 -5.86 -10.19 -6.12
CA LEU A 33 -7.31 -10.22 -5.90
C LEU A 33 -8.06 -10.81 -7.10
N LEU A 34 -7.67 -10.47 -8.33
CA LEU A 34 -8.23 -11.03 -9.56
C LEU A 34 -8.01 -12.54 -9.67
N SER A 35 -6.82 -13.00 -9.29
CA SER A 35 -6.44 -14.40 -9.37
C SER A 35 -7.26 -15.28 -8.42
N ALA A 36 -7.91 -14.69 -7.41
CA ALA A 36 -8.62 -15.41 -6.34
C ALA A 36 -7.77 -16.49 -5.64
N LYS A 37 -6.44 -16.40 -5.77
CA LYS A 37 -5.47 -17.29 -5.15
C LYS A 37 -4.83 -16.55 -3.99
N ILE A 38 -4.88 -17.17 -2.81
CA ILE A 38 -4.23 -16.63 -1.62
C ILE A 38 -2.76 -17.07 -1.68
N PRO A 39 -1.78 -16.14 -1.83
CA PRO A 39 -0.37 -16.50 -1.80
C PRO A 39 0.04 -16.97 -0.40
N ASN A 40 1.21 -17.60 -0.31
CA ASN A 40 1.82 -17.86 0.98
C ASN A 40 2.01 -16.54 1.76
N ILE A 41 1.74 -16.58 3.07
CA ILE A 41 1.89 -15.43 3.97
C ILE A 41 3.25 -14.75 3.85
N SER A 42 4.35 -15.50 3.64
CA SER A 42 5.69 -14.93 3.46
C SER A 42 5.78 -14.03 2.21
N VAL A 43 5.11 -14.42 1.12
CA VAL A 43 5.06 -13.62 -0.12
C VAL A 43 4.26 -12.35 0.12
N VAL A 44 3.09 -12.46 0.79
CA VAL A 44 2.25 -11.30 1.10
C VAL A 44 2.99 -10.32 2.01
N LEU A 45 3.66 -10.81 3.06
CA LEU A 45 4.45 -9.97 3.96
C LEU A 45 5.63 -9.30 3.24
N GLY A 46 6.32 -10.02 2.36
CA GLY A 46 7.40 -9.46 1.55
C GLY A 46 6.92 -8.33 0.63
N LEU A 47 5.88 -8.60 -0.16
CA LEU A 47 5.26 -7.62 -1.06
C LEU A 47 4.71 -6.40 -0.31
N ALA A 48 4.00 -6.62 0.81
CA ALA A 48 3.44 -5.55 1.61
C ALA A 48 4.53 -4.71 2.30
N SER A 49 5.63 -5.35 2.72
CA SER A 49 6.77 -4.66 3.31
C SER A 49 7.43 -3.74 2.29
N LEU A 50 7.74 -4.26 1.09
CA LEU A 50 8.31 -3.50 -0.02
C LEU A 50 7.39 -2.34 -0.44
N ALA A 51 6.10 -2.61 -0.68
CA ALA A 51 5.13 -1.57 -1.00
C ALA A 51 5.10 -0.50 0.10
N GLY A 52 5.02 -0.91 1.36
CA GLY A 52 5.03 0.03 2.47
C GLY A 52 6.30 0.90 2.51
N ILE A 53 7.48 0.38 2.18
CA ILE A 53 8.70 1.21 2.11
C ILE A 53 8.57 2.29 1.02
N PHE A 54 8.18 1.93 -0.20
CA PHE A 54 8.07 2.90 -1.29
C PHE A 54 6.94 3.91 -1.09
N HIS A 55 5.76 3.48 -0.63
CA HIS A 55 4.68 4.39 -0.26
C HIS A 55 5.09 5.31 0.89
N GLY A 56 5.74 4.75 1.92
CA GLY A 56 6.33 5.50 3.03
C GLY A 56 7.29 6.59 2.59
N TYR A 57 8.16 6.26 1.64
CA TYR A 57 9.10 7.20 1.03
C TYR A 57 8.37 8.37 0.35
N ALA A 58 7.35 8.10 -0.47
CA ALA A 58 6.56 9.15 -1.11
C ALA A 58 5.80 10.02 -0.09
N TYR A 59 5.28 9.43 1.00
CA TYR A 59 4.66 10.21 2.07
C TYR A 59 5.63 11.14 2.80
N GLY A 60 6.90 10.75 2.90
CA GLY A 60 7.94 11.54 3.54
C GLY A 60 8.27 12.83 2.79
N GLU A 61 8.07 12.86 1.47
CA GLU A 61 8.30 14.05 0.63
C GLU A 61 7.54 15.28 1.15
N ALA A 62 6.29 15.08 1.61
CA ALA A 62 5.42 16.15 2.09
C ALA A 62 5.89 16.82 3.39
N ILE A 63 6.85 16.22 4.10
CA ILE A 63 7.34 16.70 5.41
C ILE A 63 8.85 16.94 5.44
N VAL A 64 9.52 16.86 4.29
CA VAL A 64 10.93 17.26 4.19
C VAL A 64 11.06 18.75 4.51
N GLY A 65 12.03 19.11 5.35
CA GLY A 65 12.27 20.50 5.75
C GLY A 65 11.29 21.05 6.81
N ALA A 66 10.37 20.24 7.32
CA ALA A 66 9.49 20.63 8.41
C ALA A 66 10.26 20.78 9.74
N GLU A 67 9.79 21.68 10.61
CA GLU A 67 10.26 21.74 11.99
C GLU A 67 9.92 20.47 12.78
N MET A 68 10.65 20.23 13.87
CA MET A 68 10.54 18.99 14.66
C MET A 68 9.12 18.74 15.22
N SER A 69 8.44 19.78 15.67
CA SER A 69 7.09 19.65 16.27
C SER A 69 6.03 19.20 15.24
N PRO A 70 5.86 19.87 14.09
CA PRO A 70 5.01 19.38 12.99
C PRO A 70 5.38 17.99 12.48
N LEU A 71 6.68 17.69 12.39
CA LEU A 71 7.17 16.39 11.93
C LEU A 71 6.72 15.26 12.86
N LEU A 72 6.91 15.42 14.18
CA LEU A 72 6.46 14.43 15.16
C LEU A 72 4.94 14.27 15.16
N ALA A 73 4.19 15.38 15.08
CA ALA A 73 2.73 15.34 15.01
C ALA A 73 2.24 14.57 13.77
N TYR A 74 2.87 14.81 12.61
CA TYR A 74 2.60 14.07 11.38
C TYR A 74 2.89 12.58 11.55
N LEU A 75 4.08 12.20 12.02
CA LEU A 75 4.46 10.78 12.12
C LEU A 75 3.57 10.01 13.09
N ILE A 76 3.16 10.63 14.20
CA ILE A 76 2.23 10.03 15.16
C ILE A 76 0.86 9.85 14.51
N GLY A 77 0.29 10.91 13.93
CA GLY A 77 -1.02 10.86 13.27
C GLY A 77 -1.04 9.86 12.10
N PHE A 78 0.00 9.90 11.27
CA PHE A 78 0.24 8.98 10.17
C PHE A 78 0.27 7.51 10.63
N SER A 79 0.96 7.22 11.74
CA SER A 79 1.04 5.87 12.30
C SER A 79 -0.30 5.41 12.86
N VAL A 80 -0.98 6.28 13.62
CA VAL A 80 -2.27 5.98 14.24
C VAL A 80 -3.33 5.71 13.18
N ILE A 81 -3.43 6.56 12.16
CA ILE A 81 -4.44 6.42 11.09
C ILE A 81 -4.19 5.14 10.29
N GLN A 82 -2.95 4.89 9.87
CA GLN A 82 -2.64 3.66 9.12
C GLN A 82 -2.93 2.39 9.93
N TYR A 83 -2.53 2.38 11.20
CA TYR A 83 -2.78 1.23 12.06
C TYR A 83 -4.28 1.04 12.31
N GLY A 84 -5.02 2.13 12.52
CA GLY A 84 -6.49 2.11 12.62
C GLY A 84 -7.15 1.53 11.37
N ILE A 85 -6.77 1.99 10.18
CA ILE A 85 -7.26 1.45 8.91
C ILE A 85 -6.93 -0.04 8.77
N ALA A 86 -5.71 -0.46 9.14
CA ALA A 86 -5.29 -1.85 9.05
C ALA A 86 -6.12 -2.77 9.96
N ILE A 87 -6.38 -2.36 11.21
CA ILE A 87 -7.25 -3.11 12.13
C ILE A 87 -8.68 -3.18 11.59
N LEU A 88 -9.23 -2.07 11.09
CA LEU A 88 -10.58 -2.04 10.52
C LEU A 88 -10.69 -2.96 9.30
N ALA A 89 -9.71 -2.92 8.40
CA ALA A 89 -9.66 -3.79 7.23
C ALA A 89 -9.56 -5.27 7.62
N LEU A 90 -8.71 -5.61 8.60
CA LEU A 90 -8.59 -6.97 9.13
C LEU A 90 -9.92 -7.45 9.73
N GLY A 91 -10.54 -6.64 10.58
CA GLY A 91 -11.81 -6.98 11.22
C GLY A 91 -12.96 -7.13 10.22
N LEU A 92 -13.04 -6.24 9.23
CA LEU A 92 -14.03 -6.33 8.15
C LEU A 92 -13.81 -7.58 7.29
N SER A 93 -12.56 -7.85 6.92
CA SER A 93 -12.18 -9.03 6.14
C SER A 93 -12.59 -10.33 6.84
N GLN A 94 -12.29 -10.46 8.13
CA GLN A 94 -12.68 -11.65 8.92
C GLN A 94 -14.20 -11.83 8.99
N ARG A 95 -14.97 -10.75 9.13
CA ARG A 95 -16.44 -10.80 9.14
C ARG A 95 -17.01 -11.19 7.77
N LEU A 96 -16.51 -10.60 6.69
CA LEU A 96 -16.96 -10.87 5.33
C LEU A 96 -16.63 -12.31 4.91
N ILE A 97 -15.41 -12.79 5.17
CA ILE A 97 -15.01 -14.17 4.86
C ILE A 97 -15.89 -15.19 5.60
N LYS A 98 -16.25 -14.92 6.87
CA LYS A 98 -17.13 -15.80 7.65
C LYS A 98 -18.56 -15.84 7.08
N GLN A 99 -19.08 -14.70 6.61
CA GLN A 99 -20.42 -14.59 6.05
C GLN A 99 -20.52 -15.14 4.61
N TRP A 100 -19.43 -15.09 3.83
CA TRP A 100 -19.42 -15.38 2.40
C TRP A 100 -18.74 -16.72 2.09
N LYS A 101 -18.70 -17.62 3.09
CA LYS A 101 -17.98 -18.90 3.05
C LYS A 101 -18.35 -19.78 1.83
N ASP A 102 -19.56 -19.63 1.30
CA ASP A 102 -20.12 -20.44 0.21
C ASP A 102 -20.40 -19.65 -1.09
N GLN A 103 -20.03 -18.36 -1.18
CA GLN A 103 -20.26 -17.51 -2.36
C GLN A 103 -18.93 -17.09 -3.01
N PRO A 104 -18.55 -17.70 -4.14
CA PRO A 104 -17.20 -17.58 -4.67
C PRO A 104 -17.02 -16.31 -5.51
N PHE A 105 -16.33 -15.31 -4.96
CA PHE A 105 -15.34 -14.50 -5.71
C PHE A 105 -15.74 -13.40 -6.73
N PRO A 106 -17.00 -13.03 -7.08
CA PRO A 106 -17.20 -11.95 -8.06
C PRO A 106 -16.78 -10.59 -7.51
N LEU A 107 -17.05 -10.30 -6.23
CA LEU A 107 -16.71 -9.02 -5.62
C LEU A 107 -15.19 -8.81 -5.54
N MET A 108 -14.42 -9.83 -5.10
CA MET A 108 -12.96 -9.74 -5.05
C MET A 108 -12.35 -9.51 -6.43
N ARG A 109 -12.91 -10.12 -7.47
CA ARG A 109 -12.48 -9.87 -8.85
C ARG A 109 -12.83 -8.46 -9.31
N ILE A 110 -14.02 -7.95 -9.00
CA ILE A 110 -14.41 -6.56 -9.33
C ILE A 110 -13.47 -5.56 -8.63
N LEU A 111 -13.21 -5.75 -7.34
CA LEU A 111 -12.27 -4.92 -6.58
C LEU A 111 -10.85 -5.04 -7.15
N GLY A 112 -10.43 -6.26 -7.49
CA GLY A 112 -9.15 -6.52 -8.15
C GLY A 112 -9.02 -5.81 -9.50
N PHE A 113 -10.07 -5.82 -10.33
CA PHE A 113 -10.11 -5.08 -11.60
C PHE A 113 -9.98 -3.58 -11.35
N GLY A 114 -10.72 -3.03 -10.39
CA GLY A 114 -10.65 -1.62 -10.04
C GLY A 114 -9.25 -1.20 -9.61
N ILE A 115 -8.66 -1.93 -8.64
CA ILE A 115 -7.31 -1.66 -8.12
C ILE A 115 -6.26 -1.82 -9.22
N CYS A 116 -6.32 -2.91 -10.00
CA CYS A 116 -5.38 -3.17 -11.08
C CYS A 116 -5.45 -2.08 -12.15
N SER A 117 -6.65 -1.63 -12.53
CA SER A 117 -6.83 -0.57 -13.53
C SER A 117 -6.23 0.75 -13.06
N VAL A 118 -6.46 1.13 -11.79
CA VAL A 118 -5.82 2.31 -11.19
C VAL A 118 -4.29 2.17 -11.25
N GLY A 119 -3.76 1.02 -10.83
CA GLY A 119 -2.32 0.74 -10.88
C GLY A 119 -1.75 0.85 -12.30
N VAL A 120 -2.44 0.32 -13.32
CA VAL A 120 -2.02 0.39 -14.72
C VAL A 120 -2.01 1.83 -15.23
N VAL A 121 -3.01 2.64 -14.89
CA VAL A 121 -3.05 4.06 -15.26
C VAL A 121 -1.86 4.81 -14.66
N PHE A 122 -1.61 4.66 -13.36
CA PHE A 122 -0.47 5.31 -12.70
C PHE A 122 0.88 4.77 -13.21
N LEU A 123 0.97 3.48 -13.51
CA LEU A 123 2.19 2.88 -14.06
C LEU A 123 2.47 3.42 -15.46
N SER A 124 1.44 3.53 -16.30
CA SER A 124 1.57 4.14 -17.63
C SER A 124 2.00 5.60 -17.52
N SER A 125 1.41 6.36 -16.58
CA SER A 125 1.81 7.74 -16.33
C SER A 125 3.27 7.84 -15.88
N ALA A 126 3.75 6.94 -15.03
CA ALA A 126 5.12 6.96 -14.52
C ALA A 126 6.18 6.52 -15.55
N ILE A 127 5.78 5.85 -16.64
CA ILE A 127 6.69 5.39 -17.70
C ILE A 127 6.71 6.36 -18.89
N PHE A 128 5.55 6.93 -19.25
CA PHE A 128 5.38 7.69 -20.49
C PHE A 128 5.03 9.17 -20.29
N GLY A 129 4.66 9.57 -19.06
CA GLY A 129 4.44 10.97 -18.68
C GLY A 129 5.76 11.64 -18.30
#